data_AF-A0A937JVM1-F1
#
_entry.id   AF-A0A937JVM1-F1
#
_cell.length_a   1.000
_cell.length_b   1.000
_cell.length_c   1.000
_cell.angle_alpha   90.00
_cell.angle_beta   90.00
_cell.angle_gamma   90.00
#
_symmetry.space_group_name_H-M   'P 1'
#
loop_
_entity.id
_entity.type
_entity.pdbx_description
1 polymer ?
#
loop_
_entity_poly.entity_id
_entity_poly.type
_entity_poly.pdbx_seq_one_letter_code
_entity_poly.pdbx_strand_id
1 'polypeptide(L)'
;MSNEPSTEQKLAQKLLQTVQALYTDQHTFQQVDCNTFRHLDQKFYQQAQKNLEKLGFRHITDIEDVTVTQTNPAHHTFIRVLLSGDRTMVSACYHFPLSWLVRLLQWVGLAPKGGKVIDLESELSDGSFLVTANTLGLDTMADVPGIYRQQLPHNTSAEQLLTRHREKLRELSQAGIQPVKVNNYEEIEAAQHRLQAIKSGYRASVGFVTDEDIDRTARTDQQQTAETLKQALRDLRSSAE
;
A
#
# COMPACT_ATOMS: atom_id res chain seq x y z
N MET A 1 -26.77 10.61 -32.21
CA MET A 1 -25.36 10.26 -32.48
C MET A 1 -24.68 10.16 -31.13
N SER A 2 -24.32 8.95 -30.71
CA SER A 2 -23.62 8.73 -29.44
C SER A 2 -22.19 9.26 -29.60
N ASN A 3 -21.83 10.31 -28.86
CA ASN A 3 -20.44 10.77 -28.81
C ASN A 3 -19.62 9.69 -28.12
N GLU A 4 -18.65 9.10 -28.81
CA GLU A 4 -17.68 8.21 -28.15
C GLU A 4 -16.92 8.99 -27.07
N PRO A 5 -16.66 8.37 -25.90
CA PRO A 5 -15.87 9.02 -24.87
C PRO A 5 -14.44 9.25 -25.33
N SER A 6 -13.87 10.40 -24.95
CA SER A 6 -12.49 10.76 -25.26
C SER A 6 -11.49 9.76 -24.64
N THR A 7 -10.24 9.78 -25.11
CA THR A 7 -9.16 8.95 -24.55
C THR A 7 -8.97 9.20 -23.06
N GLU A 8 -9.09 10.45 -22.63
CA GLU A 8 -8.93 10.91 -21.26
C GLU A 8 -10.11 10.48 -20.38
N GLN A 9 -11.34 10.52 -20.91
CA GLN A 9 -12.52 9.98 -20.22
C GLN A 9 -12.42 8.47 -20.01
N LYS A 10 -11.96 7.74 -21.03
CA LYS A 10 -11.68 6.29 -20.91
C LYS A 10 -10.59 6.00 -19.87
N LEU A 11 -9.54 6.84 -19.80
CA LEU A 11 -8.47 6.71 -18.81
C LEU A 11 -8.98 7.01 -17.39
N ALA A 12 -9.76 8.07 -17.20
CA ALA A 12 -10.37 8.45 -15.93
C ALA A 12 -11.29 7.35 -15.40
N GLN A 13 -12.14 6.80 -16.27
CA GLN A 13 -13.05 5.71 -15.92
C GLN A 13 -12.28 4.46 -15.52
N LYS A 14 -11.24 4.08 -16.27
CA LYS A 14 -10.40 2.93 -15.95
C LYS A 14 -9.64 3.11 -14.63
N LEU A 15 -9.09 4.30 -14.39
CA LEU A 15 -8.42 4.64 -13.13
C LEU A 15 -9.39 4.52 -11.96
N LEU A 16 -10.56 5.14 -12.06
CA LEU A 16 -11.58 5.11 -11.01
C LEU A 16 -12.03 3.67 -10.71
N GLN A 17 -12.33 2.87 -11.75
CA GLN A 17 -12.70 1.47 -11.58
C GLN A 17 -11.60 0.64 -10.90
N THR A 18 -10.34 0.88 -11.28
CA THR A 18 -9.18 0.19 -10.67
C THR A 18 -9.06 0.56 -9.20
N VAL A 19 -9.15 1.85 -8.87
CA VAL A 19 -9.06 2.32 -7.48
C VAL A 19 -10.24 1.81 -6.65
N GLN A 20 -11.45 1.81 -7.20
CA GLN A 20 -12.63 1.23 -6.53
C GLN A 20 -12.48 -0.28 -6.26
N ALA A 21 -11.91 -1.03 -7.21
CA ALA A 21 -11.66 -2.46 -7.01
C ALA A 21 -10.57 -2.74 -5.95
N LEU A 22 -9.59 -1.85 -5.81
CA LEU A 22 -8.53 -1.94 -4.79
C LEU A 22 -8.94 -1.40 -3.42
N TYR A 23 -9.95 -0.54 -3.35
CA TYR A 23 -10.49 -0.01 -2.10
C TYR A 23 -11.89 -0.58 -1.86
N THR A 24 -11.92 -1.90 -1.76
CA THR A 24 -13.07 -2.66 -1.26
C THR A 24 -12.88 -2.94 0.23
N ASP A 25 -13.96 -3.24 0.94
CA ASP A 25 -13.96 -3.41 2.39
C ASP A 25 -13.16 -4.64 2.84
N GLN A 26 -13.08 -5.69 2.01
CA GLN A 26 -12.32 -6.90 2.33
C GLN A 26 -11.50 -7.39 1.15
N HIS A 27 -10.20 -7.58 1.40
CA HIS A 27 -9.30 -8.27 0.49
C HIS A 27 -9.30 -9.76 0.81
N THR A 28 -9.20 -10.57 -0.25
CA THR A 28 -9.00 -12.01 -0.11
C THR A 28 -7.52 -12.30 -0.04
N PHE A 29 -7.05 -12.83 1.08
CA PHE A 29 -5.68 -13.30 1.25
C PHE A 29 -5.61 -14.81 1.13
N GLN A 30 -4.59 -15.31 0.45
CA GLN A 30 -4.34 -16.73 0.31
C GLN A 30 -2.93 -17.05 0.77
N GLN A 31 -2.77 -18.04 1.66
CA GLN A 31 -1.45 -18.55 2.00
C GLN A 31 -0.82 -19.27 0.80
N VAL A 32 0.45 -18.98 0.53
CA VAL A 32 1.15 -19.47 -0.66
C VAL A 32 2.54 -20.00 -0.32
N ASP A 33 3.04 -20.91 -1.16
CA ASP A 33 4.46 -21.29 -1.16
C ASP A 33 5.25 -20.27 -1.97
N CYS A 34 6.18 -19.55 -1.35
CA CYS A 34 7.03 -18.57 -2.04
C CYS A 34 7.83 -19.16 -3.21
N ASN A 35 8.06 -20.47 -3.26
CA ASN A 35 8.75 -21.14 -4.36
C ASN A 35 7.95 -21.17 -5.67
N THR A 36 6.65 -20.86 -5.65
CA THR A 36 5.84 -20.67 -6.86
C THR A 36 6.12 -19.32 -7.53
N PHE A 37 6.67 -18.36 -6.80
CA PHE A 37 7.00 -17.00 -7.26
C PHE A 37 8.46 -16.87 -7.71
N ARG A 38 8.91 -17.77 -8.60
CA ARG A 38 10.33 -17.83 -9.04
C ARG A 38 10.81 -16.61 -9.83
N HIS A 39 9.88 -15.81 -10.34
CA HIS A 39 10.16 -14.56 -11.06
C HIS A 39 10.53 -13.40 -10.13
N LEU A 40 10.34 -13.53 -8.82
CA LEU A 40 10.66 -12.49 -7.84
C LEU A 40 12.09 -12.62 -7.30
N ASP A 41 12.61 -11.54 -6.72
CA ASP A 41 13.91 -11.58 -6.04
C ASP A 41 13.81 -12.31 -4.70
N GLN A 42 13.99 -13.62 -4.73
CA GLN A 42 13.97 -14.48 -3.54
C GLN A 42 15.07 -14.11 -2.53
N LYS A 43 16.21 -13.57 -2.97
CA LYS A 43 17.28 -13.15 -2.06
C LYS A 43 16.86 -11.96 -1.21
N PHE A 44 16.06 -11.05 -1.77
CA PHE A 44 15.48 -9.96 -0.99
C PHE A 44 14.63 -10.48 0.17
N TYR A 45 13.67 -11.36 -0.09
CA TYR A 45 12.80 -11.90 0.96
C TYR A 45 13.58 -12.63 2.04
N GLN A 46 14.54 -13.47 1.65
CA GLN A 46 15.40 -14.18 2.59
C GLN A 46 16.23 -13.22 3.45
N GLN A 47 16.79 -12.18 2.85
CA GLN A 47 17.59 -11.19 3.58
C GLN A 47 16.74 -10.30 4.48
N ALA A 48 15.55 -9.88 4.03
CA ALA A 48 14.60 -9.10 4.81
C ALA A 48 14.12 -9.89 6.04
N GLN A 49 13.71 -11.15 5.83
CA GLN A 49 13.35 -12.06 6.92
C GLN A 49 14.49 -12.20 7.93
N LYS A 50 15.70 -12.55 7.48
CA LYS A 50 16.85 -12.72 8.38
C LYS A 50 17.17 -11.44 9.17
N ASN A 51 17.01 -10.28 8.55
CA ASN A 51 17.24 -9.00 9.23
C ASN A 51 16.17 -8.73 10.28
N LEU A 52 14.90 -8.98 9.98
CA LEU A 52 13.79 -8.81 10.92
C LEU A 52 13.85 -9.84 12.07
N GLU A 53 14.22 -11.08 11.79
CA GLU A 53 14.40 -12.12 12.81
C GLU A 53 15.48 -11.75 13.84
N LYS A 54 16.60 -11.16 13.38
CA LYS A 54 17.62 -10.58 14.29
C LYS A 54 17.09 -9.46 15.16
N LEU A 55 16.05 -8.75 14.72
CA LEU A 55 15.39 -7.67 15.45
C LEU A 55 14.25 -8.19 16.35
N GLY A 56 14.08 -9.51 16.45
CA GLY A 56 13.11 -10.16 17.33
C GLY A 56 11.76 -10.46 16.67
N PHE A 57 11.67 -10.43 15.35
CA PHE A 57 10.49 -10.90 14.62
C PHE A 57 10.55 -12.42 14.40
N ARG A 58 9.39 -13.03 14.18
CA ARG A 58 9.25 -14.43 13.73
C ARG A 58 8.44 -14.46 12.44
N HIS A 59 8.87 -15.28 11.48
CA HIS A 59 8.05 -15.55 10.29
C HIS A 59 6.75 -16.25 10.68
N ILE A 60 5.64 -15.81 10.09
CA ILE A 60 4.31 -16.38 10.32
C ILE A 60 3.85 -17.15 9.09
N THR A 61 3.83 -16.49 7.94
CA THR A 61 3.36 -17.07 6.68
C THR A 61 3.80 -16.22 5.49
N ASP A 62 3.65 -16.77 4.29
CA ASP A 62 3.70 -16.02 3.03
C ASP A 62 2.29 -16.02 2.45
N ILE A 63 1.78 -14.84 2.07
CA ILE A 63 0.42 -14.68 1.53
C ILE A 63 0.42 -13.96 0.18
N GLU A 64 -0.59 -14.23 -0.63
CA GLU A 64 -0.96 -13.43 -1.79
C GLU A 64 -2.22 -12.64 -1.48
N ASP A 65 -2.24 -11.37 -1.88
CA ASP A 65 -3.47 -10.58 -1.95
C ASP A 65 -4.16 -10.83 -3.30
N VAL A 66 -5.10 -11.78 -3.30
CA VAL A 66 -5.78 -12.26 -4.50
C VAL A 66 -6.63 -11.14 -5.11
N THR A 67 -7.20 -10.26 -4.28
CA THR A 67 -7.97 -9.09 -4.75
C THR A 67 -7.08 -8.16 -5.57
N VAL A 68 -5.86 -7.88 -5.09
CA VAL A 68 -4.88 -7.08 -5.83
C VAL A 68 -4.43 -7.79 -7.10
N THR A 69 -4.10 -9.09 -7.05
CA THR A 69 -3.69 -9.84 -8.25
C THR A 69 -4.77 -9.88 -9.32
N GLN A 70 -6.04 -10.08 -8.96
CA GLN A 70 -7.16 -10.11 -9.91
C GLN A 70 -7.40 -8.73 -10.54
N THR A 71 -7.28 -7.66 -9.74
CA THR A 71 -7.43 -6.28 -10.22
C THR A 71 -6.26 -5.86 -11.11
N ASN A 72 -5.05 -6.29 -10.78
CA ASN A 72 -3.85 -5.99 -11.52
C ASN A 72 -2.91 -7.20 -11.56
N PRO A 73 -3.02 -8.05 -12.60
CA PRO A 73 -2.18 -9.26 -12.72
C PRO A 73 -0.67 -8.98 -12.77
N ALA A 74 -0.26 -7.76 -13.12
CA ALA A 74 1.15 -7.37 -13.02
C ALA A 74 1.66 -7.30 -11.56
N HIS A 75 0.74 -7.27 -10.60
CA HIS A 75 0.98 -7.30 -9.16
C HIS A 75 0.96 -8.70 -8.56
N HIS A 76 1.05 -9.75 -9.39
CA HIS A 76 1.19 -11.13 -8.92
C HIS A 76 2.53 -11.31 -8.16
N THR A 77 2.44 -11.13 -6.85
CA THR A 77 3.52 -11.21 -5.87
C THR A 77 3.00 -11.86 -4.59
N PHE A 78 3.91 -12.30 -3.73
CA PHE A 78 3.57 -12.64 -2.36
C PHE A 78 4.11 -11.58 -1.38
N ILE A 79 3.49 -11.56 -0.21
CA ILE A 79 3.82 -10.77 0.97
C ILE A 79 4.33 -11.76 2.02
N ARG A 80 5.57 -11.56 2.47
CA ARG A 80 6.11 -12.31 3.60
C ARG A 80 5.73 -11.60 4.90
N VAL A 81 5.00 -12.30 5.75
CA VAL A 81 4.45 -11.77 7.00
C VAL A 81 5.27 -12.26 8.19
N LEU A 82 5.73 -11.31 9.00
CA LEU A 82 6.42 -11.58 10.26
C LEU A 82 5.74 -10.84 11.42
N LEU A 83 5.92 -11.35 12.63
CA LEU A 83 5.34 -10.78 13.85
C LEU A 83 6.44 -10.54 14.88
N SER A 84 6.43 -9.39 15.53
CA SER A 84 7.37 -9.07 16.61
C SER A 84 7.21 -9.99 17.82
N GLY A 85 8.27 -10.19 18.59
CA GLY A 85 8.27 -11.06 19.77
C GLY A 85 7.30 -10.63 20.89
N ASP A 86 7.01 -9.33 20.99
CA ASP A 86 6.01 -8.79 21.91
C ASP A 86 4.57 -8.82 21.36
N ARG A 87 4.40 -9.28 20.11
CA ARG A 87 3.14 -9.47 19.40
C ARG A 87 2.38 -8.19 19.03
N THR A 88 3.06 -7.04 19.02
CA THR A 88 2.43 -5.74 18.78
C THR A 88 2.64 -5.20 17.37
N MET A 89 3.65 -5.70 16.64
CA MET A 89 4.03 -5.21 15.32
C MET A 89 4.02 -6.34 14.30
N VAL A 90 3.26 -6.16 13.22
CA VAL A 90 3.32 -6.99 12.03
C VAL A 90 4.29 -6.34 11.05
N SER A 91 5.13 -7.12 10.39
CA SER A 91 5.91 -6.67 9.25
C SER A 91 5.49 -7.41 8.00
N ALA A 92 5.26 -6.69 6.91
CA ALA A 92 5.13 -7.24 5.59
C ALA A 92 6.34 -6.85 4.72
N CYS A 93 6.90 -7.85 4.04
CA CYS A 93 7.95 -7.68 3.05
C CYS A 93 7.41 -8.10 1.69
N TYR A 94 7.51 -7.25 0.67
CA TYR A 94 6.97 -7.56 -0.65
C TYR A 94 7.62 -6.75 -1.76
N HIS A 95 7.38 -7.16 -3.01
CA HIS A 95 7.68 -6.33 -4.17
C HIS A 95 6.47 -5.45 -4.48
N PHE A 96 6.72 -4.18 -4.77
CA PHE A 96 5.77 -3.30 -5.42
C PHE A 96 6.09 -3.27 -6.91
N PRO A 97 5.59 -4.23 -7.71
CA PRO A 97 5.84 -4.22 -9.13
C PRO A 97 5.13 -3.01 -9.73
N LEU A 98 5.86 -2.23 -10.52
CA LEU A 98 5.27 -1.11 -11.24
C LEU A 98 4.63 -1.65 -12.53
N SER A 99 3.45 -1.12 -12.85
CA SER A 99 2.71 -1.49 -14.05
C SER A 99 3.56 -1.30 -15.31
N TRP A 100 3.23 -2.01 -16.39
CA TRP A 100 3.99 -1.98 -17.64
C TRP A 100 4.11 -0.57 -18.25
N LEU A 101 3.10 0.29 -18.06
CA LEU A 101 3.13 1.71 -18.43
C LEU A 101 4.21 2.48 -17.65
N VAL A 102 4.32 2.22 -16.35
CA VAL A 102 5.34 2.84 -15.49
C VAL A 102 6.74 2.27 -15.78
N ARG A 103 6.85 1.01 -16.22
CA ARG A 103 8.11 0.44 -16.72
C ARG A 103 8.59 1.10 -18.02
N LEU A 104 7.67 1.48 -18.92
CA LEU A 104 8.01 2.25 -20.12
C LEU A 104 8.55 3.65 -19.74
N LEU A 105 7.92 4.29 -18.75
CA LEU A 105 8.37 5.57 -18.20
C LEU A 105 9.71 5.45 -17.45
N GLN A 106 10.01 4.33 -16.79
CA GLN A 106 11.34 4.09 -16.19
C GLN A 106 12.46 4.03 -17.23
N TRP A 107 12.20 3.44 -18.39
CA TRP A 107 13.22 3.28 -19.44
C TRP A 107 13.73 4.63 -19.96
N VAL A 108 12.89 5.66 -19.95
CA VAL A 108 13.24 7.05 -20.28
C VAL A 108 13.67 7.88 -19.06
N GLY A 109 13.89 7.25 -17.90
CA GLY A 109 14.30 7.92 -16.65
C GLY A 109 13.17 8.68 -15.94
N LEU A 110 11.92 8.45 -16.36
CA LEU A 110 10.73 9.18 -15.93
C LEU A 110 9.82 8.40 -14.95
N ALA A 111 10.34 7.44 -14.20
CA ALA A 111 9.61 6.86 -13.06
C ALA A 111 10.56 6.26 -12.01
N PRO A 112 10.18 6.24 -10.72
CA PRO A 112 10.91 5.50 -9.71
C PRO A 112 10.98 4.02 -10.10
N LYS A 113 12.09 3.35 -9.79
CA LYS A 113 12.23 1.90 -10.01
C LYS A 113 11.23 1.17 -9.09
N GLY A 114 10.70 0.03 -9.53
CA GLY A 114 9.83 -0.80 -8.70
C GLY A 114 10.50 -1.08 -7.36
N GLY A 115 9.71 -1.10 -6.29
CA GLY A 115 10.23 -1.04 -4.94
C GLY A 115 10.25 -2.40 -4.26
N LYS A 116 11.28 -2.65 -3.46
CA LYS A 116 11.26 -3.67 -2.41
C LYS A 116 10.76 -2.99 -1.16
N VAL A 117 9.61 -3.41 -0.66
CA VAL A 117 8.95 -2.77 0.46
C VAL A 117 9.13 -3.61 1.70
N ILE A 118 9.43 -2.93 2.81
CA ILE A 118 9.27 -3.41 4.16
C ILE A 118 8.38 -2.38 4.85
N ASP A 119 7.26 -2.84 5.38
CA ASP A 119 6.42 -2.05 6.27
C ASP A 119 6.36 -2.69 7.67
N LEU A 120 5.97 -1.86 8.63
CA LEU A 120 5.69 -2.21 10.00
C LEU A 120 4.34 -1.61 10.37
N GLU A 121 3.45 -2.44 10.88
CA GLU A 121 2.09 -2.08 11.22
C GLU A 121 1.76 -2.47 12.65
N SER A 122 1.16 -1.54 13.38
CA SER A 122 0.56 -1.79 14.69
C SER A 122 -0.87 -1.28 14.69
N GLU A 123 -1.82 -2.15 15.05
CA GLU A 123 -3.16 -1.74 15.43
C GLU A 123 -3.13 -1.12 16.83
N LEU A 124 -3.89 -0.06 17.04
CA LEU A 124 -3.88 0.72 18.27
C LEU A 124 -5.22 0.59 19.01
N SER A 125 -5.19 0.82 20.33
CA SER A 125 -6.33 0.60 21.24
C SER A 125 -7.54 1.50 20.99
N ASP A 126 -7.37 2.57 20.23
CA ASP A 126 -8.44 3.48 19.78
C ASP A 126 -8.99 3.11 18.39
N GLY A 127 -8.55 1.99 17.81
CA GLY A 127 -8.95 1.51 16.49
C GLY A 127 -8.16 2.15 15.33
N SER A 128 -7.22 3.05 15.62
CA SER A 128 -6.30 3.60 14.61
C SER A 128 -5.13 2.65 14.33
N PHE A 129 -4.32 2.98 13.31
CA PHE A 129 -3.14 2.21 12.94
C PHE A 129 -1.90 3.08 12.85
N LEU A 130 -0.74 2.54 13.23
CA LEU A 130 0.56 3.09 12.89
C LEU A 130 1.18 2.27 11.77
N VAL A 131 1.56 2.91 10.67
CA VAL A 131 2.22 2.29 9.52
C VAL A 131 3.53 3.01 9.24
N THR A 132 4.64 2.29 9.30
CA THR A 132 5.99 2.80 8.99
C THR A 132 6.61 1.99 7.86
N ALA A 133 6.93 2.62 6.73
CA ALA A 133 7.40 1.89 5.55
C ALA A 133 8.47 2.64 4.76
N ASN A 134 9.30 1.92 3.99
CA ASN A 134 10.28 2.48 3.06
C ASN A 134 9.65 2.88 1.70
N THR A 135 8.50 3.54 1.73
CA THR A 135 7.68 3.82 0.53
C THR A 135 7.71 5.27 0.08
N LEU A 136 8.63 6.10 0.60
CA LEU A 136 8.71 7.52 0.20
C LEU A 136 8.91 7.63 -1.32
N GLY A 137 7.96 8.30 -1.98
CA GLY A 137 7.93 8.47 -3.44
C GLY A 137 7.41 7.27 -4.24
N LEU A 138 7.00 6.18 -3.58
CA LEU A 138 6.33 5.03 -4.20
C LEU A 138 4.82 5.05 -3.98
N ASP A 139 4.39 5.39 -2.76
CA ASP A 139 2.99 5.54 -2.41
C ASP A 139 2.65 7.03 -2.30
N THR A 140 2.04 7.56 -3.35
CA THR A 140 1.71 8.99 -3.53
C THR A 140 0.31 9.36 -3.04
N MET A 141 -0.43 8.38 -2.53
CA MET A 141 -1.80 8.60 -2.07
C MET A 141 -1.83 9.54 -0.86
N ALA A 142 -2.88 10.36 -0.77
CA ALA A 142 -3.16 11.24 0.36
C ALA A 142 -3.24 10.47 1.69
N ASP A 143 -2.98 11.16 2.79
CA ASP A 143 -3.07 10.53 4.10
C ASP A 143 -4.52 10.20 4.46
N VAL A 144 -4.69 9.13 5.23
CA VAL A 144 -5.98 8.58 5.62
C VAL A 144 -6.19 8.85 7.11
N PRO A 145 -7.24 9.60 7.52
CA PRO A 145 -7.59 9.75 8.93
C PRO A 145 -7.73 8.40 9.62
N GLY A 146 -7.17 8.27 10.83
CA GLY A 146 -7.10 6.99 11.55
C GLY A 146 -5.85 6.15 11.21
N ILE A 147 -4.96 6.63 10.34
CA ILE A 147 -3.67 5.98 10.06
C ILE A 147 -2.53 6.97 10.29
N TYR A 148 -1.75 6.74 11.33
CA TYR A 148 -0.46 7.40 11.53
C TYR A 148 0.54 6.82 10.55
N ARG A 149 0.82 7.57 9.48
CA ARG A 149 1.71 7.10 8.40
C ARG A 149 3.09 7.72 8.50
N GLN A 150 4.12 6.90 8.34
CA GLN A 150 5.52 7.31 8.27
C GLN A 150 6.19 6.71 7.04
N GLN A 151 6.52 7.55 6.06
CA GLN A 151 7.23 7.13 4.86
C GLN A 151 8.71 7.50 4.94
N LEU A 152 9.57 6.52 4.74
CA LEU A 152 11.02 6.67 4.70
C LEU A 152 11.57 6.34 3.31
N PRO A 153 12.78 6.82 2.95
CA PRO A 153 13.42 6.51 1.68
C PRO A 153 13.50 5.00 1.39
N HIS A 154 13.40 4.60 0.13
CA HIS A 154 13.37 3.20 -0.30
C HIS A 154 14.59 2.35 0.15
N ASN A 155 15.73 2.98 0.40
CA ASN A 155 16.96 2.32 0.86
C ASN A 155 17.08 2.24 2.40
N THR A 156 16.06 2.67 3.14
CA THR A 156 16.02 2.60 4.61
C THR A 156 16.08 1.15 5.08
N SER A 157 16.90 0.88 6.10
CA SER A 157 17.04 -0.47 6.65
C SER A 157 15.86 -0.85 7.57
N ALA A 158 15.63 -2.15 7.77
CA ALA A 158 14.64 -2.66 8.71
C ALA A 158 14.86 -2.14 10.15
N GLU A 159 16.12 -1.95 10.57
CA GLU A 159 16.47 -1.40 11.88
C GLU A 159 16.05 0.07 12.02
N GLN A 160 16.26 0.87 10.97
CA GLN A 160 15.84 2.27 10.95
C GLN A 160 14.31 2.39 10.95
N LEU A 161 13.61 1.56 10.16
CA LEU A 161 12.15 1.50 10.18
C LEU A 161 11.63 1.15 11.58
N LEU A 162 12.19 0.11 12.20
CA LEU A 162 11.80 -0.33 13.54
C LEU A 162 12.06 0.74 14.60
N THR A 163 13.18 1.46 14.49
CA THR A 163 13.51 2.57 15.39
C THR A 163 12.44 3.66 15.29
N ARG A 164 12.09 4.11 14.08
CA ARG A 164 11.04 5.11 13.86
C ARG A 164 9.67 4.66 14.33
N HIS A 165 9.31 3.41 14.05
CA HIS A 165 8.04 2.83 14.48
C HIS A 165 7.94 2.82 16.01
N ARG A 166 8.99 2.38 16.71
CA ARG A 166 9.04 2.34 18.18
C ARG A 166 9.05 3.74 18.82
N GLU A 167 9.70 4.72 18.19
CA GLU A 167 9.63 6.11 18.63
C GLU A 167 8.19 6.62 18.62
N LYS A 168 7.46 6.37 17.52
CA LYS A 168 6.07 6.80 17.41
C LYS A 168 5.14 6.03 18.35
N LEU A 169 5.33 4.72 18.53
CA LEU A 169 4.60 3.95 19.54
C LEU A 169 4.80 4.52 20.94
N ARG A 170 6.03 4.92 21.31
CA ARG A 170 6.29 5.53 22.63
C ARG A 170 5.54 6.86 22.81
N GLU A 171 5.50 7.70 21.78
CA GLU A 171 4.74 8.95 21.78
C GLU A 171 3.23 8.68 21.97
N LEU A 172 2.68 7.72 21.22
CA LEU A 172 1.27 7.33 21.32
C LEU A 172 0.93 6.72 22.69
N SER A 173 1.82 5.89 23.25
CA SER A 173 1.67 5.33 24.59
C SER A 173 1.64 6.41 25.67
N GLN A 174 2.41 7.49 25.52
CA GLN A 174 2.36 8.65 26.43
C GLN A 174 1.02 9.40 26.34
N ALA A 175 0.37 9.36 25.18
CA ALA A 175 -0.99 9.88 24.97
C ALA A 175 -2.10 8.89 25.39
N GLY A 176 -1.74 7.74 25.98
CA GLY A 176 -2.70 6.72 26.43
C GLY A 176 -3.14 5.72 25.36
N ILE A 177 -2.60 5.79 24.15
CA ILE A 177 -2.92 4.89 23.04
C ILE A 177 -1.91 3.74 23.02
N GLN A 178 -2.37 2.50 23.15
CA GLN A 178 -1.49 1.32 23.26
C GLN A 178 -1.62 0.41 22.03
N PRO A 179 -0.55 -0.28 21.61
CA PRO A 179 -0.66 -1.26 20.54
C PRO A 179 -1.43 -2.51 21.00
N VAL A 180 -2.25 -3.04 20.10
CA VAL A 180 -3.01 -4.27 20.28
C VAL A 180 -2.11 -5.46 19.97
N LYS A 181 -2.26 -6.55 20.73
CA LYS A 181 -1.51 -7.79 20.50
C LYS A 181 -2.24 -8.68 19.51
N VAL A 182 -1.49 -9.29 18.59
CA VAL A 182 -1.96 -10.31 17.66
C VAL A 182 -1.15 -11.61 17.81
N ASN A 183 -1.81 -12.76 17.76
CA ASN A 183 -1.23 -14.04 18.19
C ASN A 183 -0.89 -14.99 17.04
N ASN A 184 -1.69 -14.95 15.99
CA ASN A 184 -1.70 -15.90 14.89
C ASN A 184 -2.02 -15.18 13.58
N TYR A 185 -2.03 -15.95 12.49
CA TYR A 185 -2.29 -15.41 11.16
C TYR A 185 -3.71 -14.86 11.04
N GLU A 186 -4.69 -15.53 11.64
CA GLU A 186 -6.11 -15.16 11.57
C GLU A 186 -6.36 -13.78 12.21
N GLU A 187 -5.71 -13.48 13.33
CA GLU A 187 -5.78 -12.16 13.97
C GLU A 187 -5.04 -11.08 13.15
N ILE A 188 -3.94 -11.44 12.48
CA ILE A 188 -3.23 -10.55 11.56
C ILE A 188 -4.12 -10.21 10.36
N GLU A 189 -4.74 -11.21 9.74
CA GLU A 189 -5.66 -11.03 8.62
C GLU A 189 -6.86 -10.17 9.03
N ALA A 190 -7.44 -10.41 10.21
CA ALA A 190 -8.52 -9.58 10.73
C ALA A 190 -8.07 -8.12 10.93
N ALA A 191 -6.84 -7.88 11.40
CA ALA A 191 -6.26 -6.54 11.52
C ALA A 191 -6.07 -5.88 10.14
N GLN A 192 -5.64 -6.63 9.14
CA GLN A 192 -5.54 -6.15 7.74
C GLN A 192 -6.90 -5.74 7.19
N HIS A 193 -7.97 -6.52 7.45
CA HIS A 193 -9.32 -6.14 7.05
C HIS A 193 -9.81 -4.86 7.74
N ARG A 194 -9.50 -4.65 9.03
CA ARG A 194 -9.84 -3.40 9.73
C ARG A 194 -9.09 -2.20 9.13
N LEU A 195 -7.79 -2.35 8.88
CA LEU A 195 -6.98 -1.32 8.23
C LEU A 195 -7.51 -1.00 6.83
N GLN A 196 -7.88 -2.03 6.05
CA GLN A 196 -8.44 -1.88 4.72
C GLN A 196 -9.81 -1.20 4.75
N ALA A 197 -10.67 -1.51 5.72
CA ALA A 197 -11.96 -0.83 5.90
C ALA A 197 -11.78 0.67 6.19
N ILE A 198 -10.77 1.06 6.98
CA ILE A 198 -10.44 2.48 7.22
C ILE A 198 -10.02 3.15 5.91
N LYS A 199 -9.11 2.52 5.15
CA LYS A 199 -8.64 3.02 3.85
C LYS A 199 -9.80 3.14 2.84
N SER A 200 -10.59 2.07 2.70
CA SER A 200 -11.76 1.98 1.81
C SER A 200 -12.80 3.04 2.14
N GLY A 201 -13.23 3.12 3.41
CA GLY A 201 -14.24 4.08 3.86
C GLY A 201 -13.83 5.52 3.62
N TYR A 202 -12.58 5.88 3.94
CA TYR A 202 -12.08 7.22 3.63
C TYR A 202 -12.03 7.48 2.12
N ARG A 203 -11.50 6.54 1.34
CA ARG A 203 -11.41 6.68 -0.13
C ARG A 203 -12.79 6.87 -0.73
N ALA A 204 -13.77 6.04 -0.38
CA ALA A 204 -15.15 6.22 -0.80
C ALA A 204 -15.69 7.61 -0.43
N SER A 205 -15.43 8.10 0.78
CA SER A 205 -15.90 9.42 1.24
C SER A 205 -15.35 10.61 0.47
N VAL A 206 -14.17 10.47 -0.16
CA VAL A 206 -13.53 11.52 -0.99
C VAL A 206 -13.67 11.25 -2.50
N GLY A 207 -14.51 10.29 -2.90
CA GLY A 207 -14.71 9.93 -4.31
C GLY A 207 -13.57 9.11 -4.93
N PHE A 208 -12.84 8.37 -4.10
CA PHE A 208 -11.72 7.46 -4.38
C PHE A 208 -10.40 8.12 -4.79
N VAL A 209 -10.41 8.96 -5.83
CA VAL A 209 -9.20 9.62 -6.38
C VAL A 209 -9.34 11.13 -6.27
N THR A 210 -8.53 11.77 -5.44
CA THR A 210 -8.56 13.23 -5.28
C THR A 210 -7.68 13.95 -6.31
N ASP A 211 -7.91 15.24 -6.50
CA ASP A 211 -7.02 16.08 -7.31
C ASP A 211 -5.59 16.09 -6.73
N GLU A 212 -5.48 16.04 -5.41
CA GLU A 212 -4.20 15.95 -4.70
C GLU A 212 -3.47 14.63 -5.03
N ASP A 213 -4.18 13.50 -5.10
CA ASP A 213 -3.57 12.21 -5.49
C ASP A 213 -2.98 12.29 -6.91
N ILE A 214 -3.66 13.01 -7.82
CA ILE A 214 -3.20 13.25 -9.19
C ILE A 214 -1.97 14.16 -9.16
N ASP A 215 -2.02 15.27 -8.41
CA ASP A 215 -0.92 16.24 -8.32
C ASP A 215 0.36 15.65 -7.72
N ARG A 216 0.24 14.83 -6.68
CA ARG A 216 1.37 14.13 -6.06
C ARG A 216 2.04 13.14 -7.01
N THR A 217 1.32 12.68 -8.03
CA THR A 217 1.81 11.72 -9.03
C THR A 217 2.29 12.40 -10.31
N ALA A 218 1.71 13.56 -10.64
CA ALA A 218 2.00 14.30 -11.86
C ALA A 218 3.37 14.97 -11.83
N ARG A 219 4.11 14.84 -12.93
CA ARG A 219 5.36 15.56 -13.14
C ARG A 219 5.11 16.96 -13.68
N THR A 220 6.12 17.82 -13.63
CA THR A 220 6.06 19.19 -14.16
C THR A 220 5.67 19.24 -15.64
N ASP A 221 6.10 18.27 -16.44
CA ASP A 221 5.79 18.16 -17.88
C ASP A 221 4.43 17.51 -18.17
N GLN A 222 3.71 17.03 -17.14
CA GLN A 222 2.43 16.32 -17.26
C GLN A 222 1.24 17.12 -16.73
N GLN A 223 1.45 18.39 -16.35
CA GLN A 223 0.43 19.21 -15.69
C GLN A 223 -0.85 19.37 -16.51
N GLN A 224 -0.73 19.55 -17.83
CA GLN A 224 -1.91 19.68 -18.70
C GLN A 224 -2.73 18.37 -18.77
N THR A 225 -2.05 17.22 -18.80
CA THR A 225 -2.71 15.91 -18.76
C THR A 225 -3.36 15.67 -17.39
N ALA A 226 -2.70 16.06 -16.31
CA ALA A 226 -3.24 15.99 -14.95
C ALA A 226 -4.53 16.82 -14.81
N GLU A 227 -4.54 18.06 -15.27
CA GLU A 227 -5.74 18.92 -15.26
C GLU A 227 -6.89 18.31 -16.08
N THR A 228 -6.59 17.76 -17.25
CA THR A 228 -7.62 17.11 -18.08
C THR A 228 -8.18 15.86 -17.41
N LEU A 229 -7.34 15.07 -16.73
CA LEU A 229 -7.76 13.89 -15.96
C LEU A 229 -8.62 14.27 -14.76
N LYS A 230 -8.26 15.31 -14.01
CA LYS A 230 -9.05 15.84 -12.90
C LYS A 230 -10.45 16.26 -13.39
N GLN A 231 -10.50 17.00 -14.50
CA GLN A 231 -11.78 17.43 -15.06
C GLN A 231 -12.64 16.22 -15.48
N ALA A 232 -12.06 15.24 -16.17
CA ALA A 232 -12.77 14.03 -16.55
C ALA A 232 -13.32 13.24 -15.34
N LEU A 233 -12.57 13.18 -14.22
CA LEU A 233 -13.06 12.54 -12.99
C LEU A 233 -14.20 13.33 -12.33
N ARG A 234 -14.15 14.66 -12.36
CA ARG A 234 -15.26 15.50 -11.86
C ARG A 234 -16.53 15.29 -12.68
N ASP A 235 -16.41 15.25 -14.01
CA ASP A 235 -17.53 15.01 -14.93
C ASP A 235 -18.15 13.61 -14.74
N LEU A 236 -17.33 12.59 -14.46
CA LEU A 236 -17.80 11.24 -14.15
C LEU A 236 -18.58 11.17 -12.82
N ARG A 237 -18.26 12.02 -11.84
CA ARG A 237 -18.97 12.07 -10.56
C ARG A 237 -20.31 12.78 -10.69
N SER A 238 -20.33 13.92 -11.36
CA SER A 238 -21.57 14.70 -11.54
C SER A 238 -22.61 14.00 -12.41
N SER A 239 -22.20 13.01 -13.22
CA SER A 239 -23.10 12.18 -14.03
C SER A 239 -23.63 10.94 -13.31
N ALA A 240 -23.13 10.64 -12.10
CA ALA A 240 -23.56 9.51 -11.28
C ALA A 240 -24.59 9.89 -10.18
N GLU A 241 -24.80 11.19 -9.96
CA GLU A 241 -25.83 11.78 -9.08
C GLU A 241 -27.14 12.03 -9.85
#